data_AF-A0AAE0DF17-F1
#
_entry.id   AF-A0AAE0DF17-F1
#
_cell.length_a   1.000
_cell.length_b   1.000
_cell.length_c   1.000
_cell.angle_alpha   90.00
_cell.angle_beta   90.00
_cell.angle_gamma   90.00
#
_symmetry.space_group_name_H-M   'P 1'
#
loop_
_entity.id
_entity.type
_entity.pdbx_description
1 polymer ?
#
loop_
_entity_poly.entity_id
_entity_poly.type
_entity_poly.pdbx_seq_one_letter_code
_entity_poly.pdbx_strand_id
1 'polypeptide(L)'
;MKKTGIPRLLEALEANEWDSGEAGADADALSDELGLEDGFGAEAAQMEREMMGLKMAVQGEEGVEGEEGGIEEVQELENMMLKMQAIKDMGADMPEAERRKFAAKAVRDVMKTL
;
A
#
# COMPACT_ATOMS: atom_id res chain seq x y z
N MET A 1 -13.08 27.51 -37.13
CA MET A 1 -13.02 26.37 -36.19
C MET A 1 -12.59 26.89 -34.83
N LYS A 2 -13.24 26.47 -33.74
CA LYS A 2 -12.78 26.83 -32.39
C LYS A 2 -11.42 26.16 -32.16
N LYS A 3 -10.43 26.90 -31.63
CA LYS A 3 -9.17 26.29 -31.20
C LYS A 3 -9.49 25.32 -30.06
N THR A 4 -8.95 24.10 -30.12
CA THR A 4 -9.13 23.05 -29.10
C THR A 4 -7.78 22.41 -28.78
N GLY A 5 -7.61 21.88 -27.58
CA GLY A 5 -6.33 21.32 -27.13
C GLY A 5 -5.29 22.40 -26.86
N ILE A 6 -4.01 22.12 -27.16
CA ILE A 6 -2.87 23.01 -26.89
C ILE A 6 -3.06 24.43 -27.46
N PRO A 7 -3.54 24.64 -28.71
CA PRO A 7 -3.78 25.98 -29.24
C PRO A 7 -4.81 26.81 -28.44
N ARG A 8 -5.76 26.17 -27.75
CA ARG A 8 -6.73 26.87 -26.90
C ARG A 8 -6.11 27.30 -25.57
N LEU A 9 -5.21 26.46 -25.03
CA LEU A 9 -4.49 26.74 -23.80
C LEU A 9 -3.51 27.91 -24.00
N LEU A 10 -2.76 27.91 -25.10
CA LEU A 10 -1.85 29.02 -25.43
C LEU A 10 -2.61 30.34 -25.59
N GLU A 11 -3.73 30.33 -26.32
CA GLU A 11 -4.60 31.50 -26.44
C GLU A 11 -5.15 31.97 -25.09
N ALA A 12 -5.45 31.05 -24.16
CA ALA A 12 -5.90 31.43 -22.81
C ALA A 12 -4.77 32.04 -21.98
N LEU A 13 -3.56 31.51 -22.08
CA LEU A 13 -2.39 31.98 -21.34
C LEU A 13 -1.91 33.34 -21.85
N GLU A 14 -1.89 33.54 -23.17
CA GLU A 14 -1.51 34.81 -23.81
C GLU A 14 -2.54 35.91 -23.57
N ALA A 15 -3.83 35.57 -23.45
CA ALA A 15 -4.89 36.53 -23.20
C ALA A 15 -5.04 36.91 -21.72
N ASN A 16 -4.36 36.19 -20.80
CA ASN A 16 -4.41 36.51 -19.37
C ASN A 16 -3.32 37.54 -19.04
N GLU A 17 -3.74 38.73 -18.62
CA GLU A 17 -2.85 39.72 -18.03
C GLU A 17 -2.64 39.38 -16.55
N TRP A 18 -1.49 38.80 -16.23
CA TRP A 18 -1.05 38.53 -14.86
C TRP A 18 -0.34 39.74 -14.24
N ASP A 19 -0.65 40.94 -14.70
CA ASP A 19 -0.12 42.14 -14.09
C ASP A 19 -0.78 42.27 -12.73
N SER A 20 -0.03 41.97 -11.67
CA SER A 20 -0.32 42.48 -10.33
C SER A 20 -0.18 43.99 -10.42
N GLY A 21 -1.22 44.66 -10.94
CA GLY A 21 -1.23 46.11 -11.12
C GLY A 21 -0.88 46.81 -9.80
N GLU A 22 -0.69 48.12 -9.84
CA GLU A 22 -0.21 48.99 -8.73
C GLU A 22 -0.85 48.76 -7.33
N ALA A 23 -1.96 48.01 -7.25
CA ALA A 23 -2.34 47.25 -6.07
C ALA A 23 -1.59 45.90 -6.07
N GLY A 24 -0.31 45.93 -5.72
CA GLY A 24 0.41 44.70 -5.38
C GLY A 24 -0.42 44.00 -4.30
N ALA A 25 -1.17 42.97 -4.68
CA ALA A 25 -1.82 42.10 -3.73
C ALA A 25 -0.65 41.55 -2.92
N ASP A 26 -0.51 42.09 -1.71
CA ASP A 26 0.53 41.68 -0.80
C ASP A 26 0.32 40.18 -0.61
N ALA A 27 1.23 39.39 -1.19
CA ALA A 27 1.08 37.95 -1.21
C ALA A 27 0.97 37.42 0.22
N ASP A 28 1.57 38.16 1.17
CA ASP A 28 1.46 37.95 2.61
C ASP A 28 0.03 38.23 3.11
N ALA A 29 -0.57 39.38 2.78
CA ALA A 29 -1.95 39.69 3.18
C ALA A 29 -2.98 38.72 2.57
N LEU A 30 -2.75 38.24 1.34
CA LEU A 30 -3.59 37.23 0.72
C LEU A 30 -3.37 35.85 1.36
N SER A 31 -2.14 35.55 1.78
CA SER A 31 -1.81 34.34 2.54
C SER A 31 -2.53 34.33 3.89
N ASP A 32 -2.52 35.44 4.61
CA ASP A 32 -3.23 35.61 5.89
C ASP A 32 -4.75 35.47 5.72
N GLU A 33 -5.33 36.10 4.69
CA GLU A 33 -6.78 36.02 4.44
C GLU A 33 -7.22 34.60 4.03
N LEU A 34 -6.36 33.86 3.31
CA LEU A 34 -6.62 32.46 2.95
C LEU A 34 -6.21 31.47 4.05
N GLY A 35 -5.66 31.95 5.18
CA GLY A 35 -5.17 31.10 6.27
C GLY A 35 -4.00 30.20 5.85
N LEU A 36 -3.24 30.61 4.84
CA LEU A 36 -2.06 29.94 4.30
C LEU A 36 -0.75 30.43 4.96
N GLU A 37 -0.87 31.20 6.04
CA GLU A 37 0.24 31.82 6.79
C GLU A 37 1.32 30.80 7.22
N ASP A 38 0.93 29.55 7.51
CA ASP A 38 1.84 28.44 7.86
C ASP A 38 2.19 27.51 6.66
N GLY A 39 1.69 27.86 5.46
CA GLY A 39 1.80 27.10 4.22
C GLY A 39 1.28 25.66 4.35
N PHE A 40 1.73 24.78 3.47
CA PHE A 40 1.58 23.33 3.64
C PHE A 40 2.61 22.74 4.62
N GLY A 41 3.25 23.56 5.46
CA GLY A 41 4.36 23.16 6.30
C GLY A 41 3.94 22.19 7.40
N ALA A 42 2.78 22.44 8.01
CA ALA A 42 2.20 21.57 9.03
C ALA A 42 1.81 20.20 8.46
N GLU A 43 1.17 20.17 7.29
CA GLU A 43 0.79 18.96 6.56
C GLU A 43 2.00 18.21 6.03
N ALA A 44 3.02 18.92 5.51
CA ALA A 44 4.28 18.33 5.06
C ALA A 44 5.03 17.69 6.24
N ALA A 45 5.08 18.35 7.40
CA ALA A 45 5.69 17.80 8.60
C ALA A 45 4.91 16.61 9.17
N GLN A 46 3.57 16.62 9.06
CA GLN A 46 2.75 15.46 9.40
C GLN A 46 3.04 14.28 8.46
N MET A 47 3.03 14.53 7.16
CA MET A 47 3.30 13.52 6.13
C MET A 47 4.71 12.93 6.28
N GLU A 48 5.71 13.76 6.60
CA GLU A 48 7.08 13.30 6.85
C GLU A 48 7.17 12.35 8.04
N ARG A 49 6.47 12.64 9.14
CA ARG A 49 6.39 11.74 10.31
C ARG A 49 5.72 10.41 9.96
N GLU A 50 4.62 10.44 9.21
CA GLU A 50 3.90 9.24 8.77
C GLU A 50 4.73 8.39 7.80
N MET A 51 5.41 9.03 6.83
CA MET A 51 6.36 8.39 5.91
C MET A 51 7.56 7.80 6.64
N MET A 52 8.07 8.47 7.68
CA MET A 52 9.16 7.95 8.50
C MET A 52 8.74 6.70 9.27
N GLY A 53 7.54 6.70 9.86
CA GLY A 53 6.97 5.52 10.52
C GLY A 53 6.78 4.36 9.56
N LEU A 54 6.24 4.61 8.36
CA LEU A 54 6.11 3.60 7.31
C LEU A 54 7.48 3.10 6.83
N LYS A 55 8.44 4.00 6.65
CA LYS A 55 9.80 3.67 6.24
C LYS A 55 10.52 2.82 7.31
N MET A 56 10.33 3.10 8.59
CA MET A 56 10.85 2.26 9.68
C MET A 56 10.18 0.88 9.69
N ALA A 57 8.85 0.82 9.48
CA ALA A 57 8.14 -0.45 9.36
C ALA A 57 8.58 -1.28 8.15
N VAL A 58 8.94 -0.62 7.04
CA VAL A 58 9.42 -1.27 5.81
C VAL A 58 10.92 -1.62 5.87
N GLN A 59 11.75 -0.81 6.51
CA GLN A 59 13.21 -0.98 6.56
C GLN A 59 13.70 -1.81 7.75
N GLY A 60 12.88 -1.99 8.79
CA GLY A 60 13.11 -2.94 9.87
C GLY A 60 14.22 -2.56 10.84
N GLU A 61 13.84 -2.30 12.09
CA GLU A 61 14.68 -2.50 13.27
C GLU A 61 13.80 -3.33 14.23
N GLU A 62 13.98 -4.66 14.27
CA GLU A 62 14.79 -5.37 15.27
C GLU A 62 14.60 -4.91 16.73
N GLY A 63 13.41 -4.44 17.11
CA GLY A 63 13.17 -3.92 18.46
C GLY A 63 11.75 -3.97 19.01
N VAL A 64 10.83 -4.75 18.42
CA VAL A 64 9.51 -4.99 18.99
C VAL A 64 9.25 -6.49 18.98
N GLU A 65 9.10 -7.07 20.18
CA GLU A 65 8.46 -8.37 20.40
C GLU A 65 7.00 -8.31 19.89
N GLY A 66 6.85 -8.40 18.58
CA GLY A 66 5.60 -8.27 17.86
C GLY A 66 5.69 -9.04 16.55
N GLU A 67 5.46 -10.35 16.66
CA GLU A 67 5.27 -11.30 15.56
C GLU A 67 6.41 -11.34 14.52
N GLU A 68 7.48 -12.08 14.86
CA GLU A 68 8.28 -12.86 13.88
C GLU A 68 7.44 -13.92 13.12
N GLY A 69 6.10 -13.86 13.19
CA GLY A 69 5.21 -14.77 12.49
C GLY A 69 5.05 -14.47 11.00
N GLY A 70 5.25 -13.22 10.56
CA GLY A 70 4.77 -12.78 9.24
C GLY A 70 5.43 -13.43 8.01
N ILE A 71 6.67 -13.89 8.11
CA ILE A 71 7.44 -14.41 6.96
C ILE A 71 7.75 -15.91 7.12
N GLU A 72 8.13 -16.31 8.33
CA GLU A 72 8.36 -17.73 8.66
C GLU A 72 7.04 -18.51 8.70
N GLU A 73 5.96 -17.98 9.29
CA GLU A 73 4.66 -18.68 9.26
C GLU A 73 4.09 -18.74 7.83
N VAL A 74 4.36 -17.73 6.98
CA VAL A 74 3.95 -17.79 5.57
C VAL A 74 4.69 -18.89 4.83
N GLN A 75 5.99 -19.06 5.05
CA GLN A 75 6.75 -20.18 4.49
C GLN A 75 6.31 -21.54 5.03
N GLU A 76 5.96 -21.62 6.31
CA GLU A 76 5.40 -22.85 6.90
C GLU A 76 4.01 -23.18 6.34
N LEU A 77 3.15 -22.18 6.16
CA LEU A 77 1.84 -22.30 5.51
C LEU A 77 1.96 -22.72 4.04
N GLU A 78 2.92 -22.16 3.29
CA GLU A 78 3.23 -22.57 1.92
C GLU A 78 3.69 -24.03 1.85
N ASN A 79 4.58 -24.44 2.74
CA ASN A 79 5.03 -25.83 2.86
C ASN A 79 3.87 -26.78 3.24
N MET A 80 2.95 -26.33 4.10
CA MET A 80 1.75 -27.08 4.46
C MET A 80 0.82 -27.24 3.26
N MET A 81 0.58 -26.18 2.49
CA MET A 81 -0.25 -26.22 1.28
C MET A 81 0.33 -27.16 0.23
N LEU A 82 1.65 -27.15 0.02
CA LEU A 82 2.35 -28.09 -0.87
C LEU A 82 2.16 -29.55 -0.43
N LYS A 83 2.31 -29.84 0.88
CA LYS A 83 2.09 -31.19 1.43
C LYS A 83 0.62 -31.63 1.28
N MET A 84 -0.34 -30.75 1.55
CA MET A 84 -1.77 -31.03 1.40
C MET A 84 -2.17 -31.31 -0.05
N GLN A 85 -1.58 -30.58 -1.00
CA GLN A 85 -1.81 -30.79 -2.43
C GLN A 85 -1.28 -32.16 -2.87
N ALA A 86 -0.07 -32.55 -2.42
CA ALA A 86 0.47 -33.89 -2.70
C ALA A 86 -0.40 -35.02 -2.12
N ILE A 87 -0.93 -34.85 -0.89
CA ILE A 87 -1.85 -35.81 -0.27
C ILE A 87 -3.16 -35.91 -1.04
N LYS A 88 -3.70 -34.78 -1.51
CA LYS A 88 -4.91 -34.73 -2.34
C LYS A 88 -4.71 -35.46 -3.67
N ASP A 89 -3.56 -35.28 -4.29
CA ASP A 89 -3.21 -35.93 -5.56
C ASP A 89 -3.02 -37.45 -5.37
N MET A 90 -2.41 -37.89 -4.27
CA MET A 90 -2.32 -39.32 -3.91
C MET A 90 -3.68 -39.95 -3.57
N GLY A 91 -4.63 -39.16 -3.06
CA GLY A 91 -5.99 -39.62 -2.75
C GLY A 91 -6.94 -39.62 -3.97
N ALA A 92 -6.54 -39.01 -5.09
CA ALA A 92 -7.38 -38.88 -6.28
C ALA A 92 -7.73 -40.23 -6.93
N ASP A 93 -6.86 -41.22 -6.80
CA ASP A 93 -7.05 -42.57 -7.32
C ASP A 93 -7.79 -43.51 -6.35
N MET A 94 -8.13 -43.05 -5.14
CA MET A 94 -8.82 -43.87 -4.13
C MET A 94 -10.34 -43.68 -4.14
N PRO A 95 -11.14 -44.74 -3.86
CA PRO A 95 -12.59 -44.65 -3.66
C PRO A 95 -12.96 -43.68 -2.52
N GLU A 96 -14.10 -43.03 -2.62
CA GLU A 96 -14.51 -41.91 -1.76
C GLU A 96 -14.48 -42.23 -0.24
N ALA A 97 -14.83 -43.47 0.12
CA ALA A 97 -14.79 -43.95 1.50
C ALA A 97 -13.37 -44.15 2.07
N GLU A 98 -12.40 -44.50 1.22
CA GLU A 98 -10.99 -44.67 1.59
C GLU A 98 -10.25 -43.34 1.55
N ARG A 99 -10.59 -42.47 0.60
CA ARG A 99 -10.07 -41.11 0.47
C ARG A 99 -10.27 -40.28 1.75
N ARG A 100 -11.45 -40.39 2.38
CA ARG A 100 -11.74 -39.69 3.64
C ARG A 100 -10.88 -40.16 4.80
N LYS A 101 -10.61 -41.47 4.89
CA LYS A 101 -9.76 -42.06 5.94
C LYS A 101 -8.28 -41.72 5.73
N PHE A 102 -7.83 -41.78 4.48
CA PHE A 102 -6.46 -41.44 4.08
C PHE A 102 -6.15 -39.95 4.31
N ALA A 103 -7.04 -39.06 3.87
CA ALA A 103 -6.91 -37.63 4.08
C ALA A 103 -6.89 -37.26 5.58
N ALA A 104 -7.79 -37.83 6.39
CA ALA A 104 -7.81 -37.57 7.83
C ALA A 104 -6.54 -38.03 8.56
N LYS A 105 -5.94 -39.14 8.11
CA LYS A 105 -4.67 -39.64 8.66
C LYS A 105 -3.50 -38.72 8.26
N ALA A 106 -3.42 -38.37 6.99
CA ALA A 106 -2.32 -37.57 6.46
C ALA A 106 -2.33 -36.13 7.00
N VAL A 107 -3.50 -35.51 7.16
CA VAL A 107 -3.66 -34.19 7.81
C VAL A 107 -3.17 -34.23 9.27
N ARG A 108 -3.51 -35.29 10.00
CA ARG A 108 -3.07 -35.48 11.39
C ARG A 108 -1.55 -35.63 11.49
N ASP A 109 -0.93 -36.32 10.54
CA ASP A 109 0.52 -36.51 10.54
C ASP A 109 1.25 -35.20 10.19
N VAL A 110 0.70 -34.39 9.28
CA VAL A 110 1.22 -33.03 8.99
C VAL A 110 1.13 -32.13 10.23
N MET A 111 0.01 -32.15 10.95
CA MET A 111 -0.18 -31.37 12.18
C MET A 111 0.72 -31.79 13.36
N LYS A 112 1.30 -32.99 13.33
CA LYS A 112 2.23 -33.48 14.36
C LYS A 112 3.70 -33.19 14.05
N THR A 113 4.00 -32.82 12.82
CA THR A 113 5.35 -32.46 12.36
C THR A 113 5.62 -30.96 12.43
N LEU A 114 4.60 -30.20 12.85
CA LEU A 114 4.70 -28.85 13.40
C LEU A 114 4.99 -28.99 14.90
#